data_AF-A0A2A5AFC9-F1
#
_entry.id   AF-A0A2A5AFC9-F1
#
_cell.length_a   1.000
_cell.length_b   1.000
_cell.length_c   1.000
_cell.angle_alpha   90.00
_cell.angle_beta   90.00
_cell.angle_gamma   90.00
#
_symmetry.space_group_name_H-M   'P 1'
#
loop_
_entity.id
_entity.type
_entity.pdbx_description
1 polymer ?
#
loop_
_entity_poly.entity_id
_entity_poly.type
_entity_poly.pdbx_seq_one_letter_code
_entity_poly.pdbx_strand_id
1 'polypeptide(L)'
;MGIFSRDKADNDTSSEQPHEEEGSPLDEPVLLDDAVDLKGNIDFGNQANSKMSQRARPPTFSYGIEHAIQLMRELPEGELEIVVTVVKKTLESMSVTVTDIIQDAEFKEQEIQQKSDQLIQEIEDLESEISDRKMQIDALNADAKETALVKNHLKLAEQINKDEPSASPPQLDLQEDSVAASEEDLNAEALDHQSIPLNQLAATDSASKDPHTGSSQH
;
A
#
# COMPACT_ATOMS: atom_id res chain seq x y z
N MET A 1 27.34 52.82 7.80
CA MET A 1 28.56 51.99 7.71
C MET A 1 28.11 50.53 7.73
N GLY A 2 28.34 49.66 6.76
CA GLY A 2 29.09 49.74 5.52
C GLY A 2 28.47 48.80 4.47
N ILE A 3 28.72 49.15 3.22
CA ILE A 3 28.22 48.61 1.96
C ILE A 3 29.46 48.04 1.28
N PHE A 4 29.55 46.73 1.07
CA PHE A 4 30.58 46.07 0.25
C PHE A 4 30.07 44.65 -0.08
N SER A 5 30.33 44.00 -1.20
CA SER A 5 30.61 44.37 -2.59
C SER A 5 30.47 43.05 -3.34
N ARG A 6 29.88 43.11 -4.53
CA ARG A 6 29.55 41.96 -5.39
C ARG A 6 30.68 41.79 -6.41
N ASP A 7 31.51 40.78 -6.26
CA ASP A 7 32.39 40.24 -7.31
C ASP A 7 31.72 38.97 -7.86
N LYS A 8 31.33 38.86 -9.13
CA LYS A 8 32.09 38.91 -10.40
C LYS A 8 32.94 37.64 -10.59
N ALA A 9 32.33 36.66 -11.24
CA ALA A 9 33.03 35.61 -11.97
C ALA A 9 32.23 35.32 -13.24
N ASP A 10 32.81 35.78 -14.34
CA ASP A 10 32.44 35.47 -15.71
C ASP A 10 32.75 33.98 -15.99
N ASN A 11 31.85 33.25 -16.65
CA ASN A 11 32.23 32.07 -17.41
C ASN A 11 31.41 32.00 -18.69
N ASP A 12 32.00 32.56 -19.73
CA ASP A 12 31.65 32.42 -21.14
C ASP A 12 31.87 30.96 -21.58
N THR A 13 30.87 30.35 -22.22
CA THR A 13 31.12 29.23 -23.13
C THR A 13 30.10 29.27 -24.27
N SER A 14 30.39 30.13 -25.24
CA SER A 14 29.79 30.07 -26.57
C SER A 14 30.67 29.19 -27.47
N SER A 15 30.10 28.18 -28.11
CA SER A 15 30.65 27.56 -29.32
C SER A 15 29.53 26.88 -30.13
N GLU A 16 29.20 27.56 -31.22
CA GLU A 16 28.44 27.26 -32.43
C GLU A 16 28.21 25.78 -32.88
N GLN A 17 26.98 25.54 -33.34
CA GLN A 17 26.50 24.63 -34.42
C GLN A 17 27.30 24.79 -35.74
N PRO A 18 27.24 23.91 -36.79
CA PRO A 18 26.02 23.31 -37.38
C PRO A 18 26.13 21.92 -38.10
N HIS A 19 24.95 21.44 -38.54
CA HIS A 19 24.52 20.53 -39.64
C HIS A 19 25.59 19.89 -40.55
N GLU A 20 25.45 18.64 -41.04
CA GLU A 20 24.55 18.26 -42.15
C GLU A 20 24.21 16.74 -42.22
N GLU A 21 23.13 16.48 -42.96
CA GLU A 21 22.56 15.19 -43.37
C GLU A 21 23.47 14.37 -44.29
N GLU A 22 23.34 13.05 -44.29
CA GLU A 22 22.96 12.28 -45.50
C GLU A 22 22.65 10.83 -45.14
N GLY A 23 21.59 10.30 -45.75
CA GLY A 23 21.01 9.01 -45.41
C GLY A 23 21.73 7.80 -46.03
N SER A 24 21.37 6.64 -45.52
CA SER A 24 21.18 5.45 -46.35
C SER A 24 20.07 4.57 -45.77
N PRO A 25 19.10 4.16 -46.59
CA PRO A 25 17.97 3.31 -46.20
C PRO A 25 18.31 1.84 -46.41
N LEU A 26 17.95 0.96 -45.48
CA LEU A 26 17.77 -0.47 -45.72
C LEU A 26 16.67 -1.03 -44.80
N ASP A 27 15.47 -1.13 -45.38
CA ASP A 27 14.54 -2.26 -45.37
C ASP A 27 14.65 -3.32 -44.25
N GLU A 28 13.61 -3.33 -43.39
CA GLU A 28 12.71 -4.45 -42.97
C GLU A 28 13.25 -5.88 -42.63
N PRO A 29 12.44 -6.76 -41.98
CA PRO A 29 11.43 -6.56 -40.94
C PRO A 29 11.60 -7.57 -39.78
N VAL A 30 11.11 -7.27 -38.58
CA VAL A 30 10.70 -8.33 -37.65
C VAL A 30 9.35 -7.98 -37.04
N LEU A 31 8.31 -8.49 -37.71
CA LEU A 31 6.99 -8.69 -37.14
C LEU A 31 7.12 -9.71 -36.00
N LEU A 32 7.06 -9.25 -34.75
CA LEU A 32 6.58 -10.08 -33.65
C LEU A 32 5.13 -9.66 -33.36
N ASP A 33 4.23 -10.27 -34.13
CA ASP A 33 2.87 -10.52 -33.70
C ASP A 33 2.91 -11.52 -32.54
N ASP A 34 2.97 -11.02 -31.30
CA ASP A 34 2.50 -11.77 -30.13
C ASP A 34 1.79 -10.79 -29.20
N ALA A 35 0.59 -10.42 -29.65
CA ALA A 35 -0.46 -9.96 -28.77
C ALA A 35 -0.75 -11.05 -27.74
N VAL A 36 -0.12 -10.98 -26.58
CA VAL A 36 -0.60 -11.64 -25.38
C VAL A 36 -1.94 -11.01 -25.02
N ASP A 37 -2.99 -11.69 -25.45
CA ASP A 37 -4.39 -11.49 -25.09
C ASP A 37 -4.53 -11.69 -23.58
N LEU A 38 -4.18 -10.65 -22.80
CA LEU A 38 -4.52 -10.53 -21.38
C LEU A 38 -6.02 -10.29 -21.26
N LYS A 39 -6.80 -11.33 -21.59
CA LYS A 39 -8.14 -11.57 -21.05
C LYS A 39 -8.03 -11.89 -19.57
N GLY A 40 -7.57 -10.90 -18.80
CA GLY A 40 -8.04 -10.74 -17.44
C GLY A 40 -9.46 -10.21 -17.56
N ASN A 41 -10.45 -11.11 -17.51
CA ASN A 41 -11.81 -10.76 -17.13
C ASN A 41 -11.75 -10.21 -15.70
N ILE A 42 -11.37 -8.94 -15.55
CA ILE A 42 -11.73 -8.18 -14.36
C ILE A 42 -13.20 -7.85 -14.59
N ASP A 43 -14.04 -8.76 -14.08
CA ASP A 43 -15.47 -8.56 -13.95
C ASP A 43 -15.68 -7.40 -12.98
N PHE A 44 -15.70 -6.17 -13.51
CA PHE A 44 -16.25 -4.99 -12.84
C PHE A 44 -17.79 -5.07 -12.77
N GLY A 45 -18.29 -6.25 -12.41
CA GLY A 45 -19.68 -6.62 -12.26
C GLY A 45 -20.28 -6.05 -10.98
N ASN A 46 -20.24 -4.73 -10.80
CA ASN A 46 -21.16 -4.06 -9.87
C ASN A 46 -21.51 -2.61 -10.24
N GLN A 47 -21.53 -2.28 -11.53
CA GLN A 47 -22.08 -1.00 -12.00
C GLN A 47 -23.59 -1.04 -12.26
N ALA A 48 -24.26 -2.16 -11.97
CA ALA A 48 -25.69 -2.31 -12.21
C ALA A 48 -26.59 -1.79 -11.07
N ASN A 49 -26.05 -1.51 -9.87
CA ASN A 49 -26.88 -1.14 -8.72
C ASN A 49 -26.84 0.36 -8.33
N SER A 50 -26.01 1.18 -8.97
CA SER A 50 -25.97 2.64 -8.68
C SER A 50 -27.10 3.43 -9.35
N LYS A 51 -27.77 2.87 -10.37
CA LYS A 51 -28.83 3.55 -11.13
C LYS A 51 -30.26 3.31 -10.60
N MET A 52 -30.47 2.36 -9.69
CA MET A 52 -31.81 2.04 -9.15
C MET A 52 -32.09 2.62 -7.77
N SER A 53 -31.08 3.12 -7.04
CA SER A 53 -31.29 3.88 -5.79
C SER A 53 -31.48 5.38 -6.02
N GLN A 54 -31.56 5.83 -7.27
CA GLN A 54 -32.07 7.14 -7.65
C GLN A 54 -33.57 7.06 -7.98
N ARG A 55 -34.37 6.46 -7.09
CA ARG A 55 -35.81 6.72 -7.11
C ARG A 55 -36.00 8.21 -6.83
N ALA A 56 -36.17 8.94 -7.93
CA ALA A 56 -36.47 10.35 -8.07
C ALA A 56 -37.07 11.01 -6.81
N ARG A 57 -36.21 11.61 -5.98
CA ARG A 57 -36.59 12.88 -5.35
C ARG A 57 -36.64 13.89 -6.51
N PRO A 58 -37.77 14.58 -6.73
CA PRO A 58 -37.79 15.69 -7.69
C PRO A 58 -36.69 16.68 -7.29
N PRO A 59 -35.96 17.29 -8.25
CA PRO A 59 -35.00 18.35 -7.94
C PRO A 59 -35.78 19.61 -7.58
N THR A 60 -36.41 19.61 -6.42
CA THR A 60 -36.71 20.84 -5.73
C THR A 60 -35.37 21.35 -5.23
N PHE A 61 -35.09 22.63 -5.45
CA PHE A 61 -33.96 23.34 -4.85
C PHE A 61 -34.23 23.49 -3.33
N SER A 62 -34.46 22.37 -2.65
CA SER A 62 -34.69 22.28 -1.22
C SER A 62 -33.32 22.30 -0.57
N TYR A 63 -33.04 23.40 0.12
CA TYR A 63 -31.85 23.57 0.92
C TYR A 63 -31.70 22.36 1.88
N GLY A 64 -30.63 21.57 1.70
CA GLY A 64 -30.36 20.32 2.42
C GLY A 64 -29.15 20.41 3.36
N ILE A 65 -28.73 19.29 3.94
CA ILE A 65 -27.64 19.27 4.94
C ILE A 65 -26.32 19.83 4.40
N GLU A 66 -26.00 19.63 3.11
CA GLU A 66 -24.78 20.16 2.50
C GLU A 66 -24.75 21.70 2.51
N HIS A 67 -25.91 22.33 2.32
CA HIS A 67 -26.02 23.79 2.34
C HIS A 67 -25.94 24.33 3.77
N ALA A 68 -26.50 23.60 4.74
CA ALA A 68 -26.37 23.94 6.16
C ALA A 68 -24.91 23.82 6.63
N ILE A 69 -24.19 22.78 6.21
CA ILE A 69 -22.75 22.62 6.47
C ILE A 69 -21.96 23.78 5.85
N GLN A 70 -22.26 24.14 4.61
CA GLN A 70 -21.60 25.27 3.94
C GLN A 70 -21.84 26.58 4.69
N LEU A 71 -23.08 26.84 5.10
CA LEU A 71 -23.42 28.01 5.90
C LEU A 71 -22.63 28.03 7.23
N MET A 72 -22.54 26.90 7.93
CA MET A 72 -21.75 26.82 9.17
C MET A 72 -20.25 27.07 8.97
N ARG A 73 -19.70 26.74 7.80
CA ARG A 73 -18.28 26.99 7.46
C ARG A 73 -18.00 28.45 7.11
N GLU A 74 -18.98 29.17 6.60
CA GLU A 74 -18.85 30.59 6.20
C GLU A 74 -19.04 31.56 7.37
N LEU A 75 -19.65 31.09 8.47
CA LEU A 75 -19.83 31.90 9.66
C LEU A 75 -18.49 32.08 10.41
N PRO A 76 -18.24 33.27 10.97
CA PRO A 76 -17.02 33.52 11.73
C PRO A 76 -16.99 32.65 12.99
N GLU A 77 -15.79 32.25 13.39
CA GLU A 77 -15.58 31.56 14.67
C GLU A 77 -16.04 32.47 15.82
N GLY A 78 -16.98 31.98 16.62
CA GLY A 78 -17.63 32.73 17.69
C GLY A 78 -18.39 31.82 18.64
N GLU A 79 -19.18 32.41 19.54
CA GLU A 79 -20.00 31.63 20.48
C GLU A 79 -21.01 30.76 19.72
N LEU A 80 -20.99 29.46 20.01
CA LEU A 80 -21.81 28.45 19.32
C LEU A 80 -23.31 28.81 19.35
N GLU A 81 -23.80 29.36 20.45
CA GLU A 81 -25.21 29.76 20.59
C GLU A 81 -25.62 30.83 19.56
N ILE A 82 -24.71 31.78 19.27
CA ILE A 82 -24.95 32.83 18.27
C ILE A 82 -24.98 32.21 16.87
N VAL A 83 -24.02 31.34 16.56
CA VAL A 83 -23.93 30.63 15.28
C VAL A 83 -25.20 29.81 15.04
N VAL A 84 -25.63 29.01 16.01
CA VAL A 84 -26.86 28.19 15.92
C VAL A 84 -28.09 29.07 15.74
N THR A 85 -28.16 30.21 16.43
CA THR A 85 -29.29 31.15 16.30
C THR A 85 -29.34 31.77 14.90
N VAL A 86 -28.19 32.16 14.34
CA VAL A 86 -28.09 32.71 12.99
C VAL A 86 -28.46 31.66 11.94
N VAL A 87 -27.92 30.44 12.08
CA VAL A 87 -28.25 29.32 11.18
C VAL A 87 -29.75 29.04 11.23
N LYS A 88 -30.33 28.88 12.43
CA LYS A 88 -31.77 28.63 12.58
C LYS A 88 -32.62 29.70 11.91
N LYS A 89 -32.34 30.99 12.17
CA LYS A 89 -33.08 32.09 11.54
C LYS A 89 -32.91 32.12 10.02
N THR A 90 -31.73 31.76 9.52
CA THR A 90 -31.45 31.69 8.09
C THR A 90 -32.24 30.55 7.45
N LEU A 91 -32.27 29.35 8.06
CA LEU A 91 -33.08 28.22 7.61
C LEU A 91 -34.58 28.55 7.61
N GLU A 92 -35.08 29.16 8.68
CA GLU A 92 -36.47 29.60 8.80
C GLU A 92 -36.84 30.61 7.69
N SER A 93 -35.94 31.54 7.34
CA SER A 93 -36.15 32.49 6.24
C SER A 93 -36.26 31.82 4.86
N MET A 94 -35.67 30.64 4.71
CA MET A 94 -35.71 29.82 3.51
C MET A 94 -36.85 28.79 3.54
N SER A 95 -37.74 28.87 4.54
CA SER A 95 -38.85 27.91 4.75
C SER A 95 -38.37 26.47 4.93
N VAL A 96 -37.16 26.27 5.46
CA VAL A 96 -36.58 24.95 5.75
C VAL A 96 -36.62 24.68 7.25
N THR A 97 -37.12 23.51 7.64
CA THR A 97 -37.18 23.13 9.04
C THR A 97 -35.87 22.48 9.48
N VAL A 98 -35.44 22.78 10.70
CA VAL A 98 -34.25 22.14 11.29
C VAL A 98 -34.44 20.62 11.37
N THR A 99 -35.66 20.14 11.60
CA THR A 99 -35.98 18.71 11.64
C THR A 99 -35.70 18.01 10.30
N ASP A 100 -36.05 18.63 9.17
CA ASP A 100 -35.77 18.06 7.85
C ASP A 100 -34.26 17.97 7.60
N ILE A 101 -33.50 18.98 8.02
CA ILE A 101 -32.03 19.01 7.93
C ILE A 101 -31.39 17.93 8.80
N ILE A 102 -31.90 17.72 10.02
CA ILE A 102 -31.42 16.65 10.91
C ILE A 102 -31.66 15.28 10.26
N GLN A 103 -32.85 15.02 9.73
CA GLN A 103 -33.13 13.75 9.05
C GLN A 103 -32.20 13.56 7.84
N ASP A 104 -32.02 14.59 7.02
CA ASP A 104 -31.10 14.55 5.88
C ASP A 104 -29.65 14.26 6.31
N ALA A 105 -29.23 14.84 7.44
CA ALA A 105 -27.93 14.56 8.05
C ALA A 105 -27.78 13.11 8.50
N GLU A 106 -28.79 12.55 9.18
CA GLU A 106 -28.80 11.16 9.64
C GLU A 106 -28.71 10.19 8.45
N PHE A 107 -29.49 10.44 7.39
CA PHE A 107 -29.40 9.64 6.16
C PHE A 107 -28.02 9.74 5.53
N LYS A 108 -27.44 10.95 5.49
CA LYS A 108 -26.12 11.16 4.89
C LYS A 108 -25.00 10.50 5.70
N GLU A 109 -25.05 10.61 7.02
CA GLU A 109 -24.14 9.96 7.94
C GLU A 109 -24.19 8.43 7.76
N GLN A 110 -25.40 7.86 7.70
CA GLN A 110 -25.58 6.44 7.47
C GLN A 110 -25.03 6.00 6.09
N GLU A 111 -25.30 6.77 5.03
CA GLU A 111 -24.78 6.49 3.69
C GLU A 111 -23.23 6.49 3.67
N ILE A 112 -22.63 7.48 4.31
CA ILE A 112 -21.17 7.62 4.41
C ILE A 112 -20.59 6.45 5.22
N GLN A 113 -21.19 6.13 6.36
CA GLN A 113 -20.72 5.03 7.21
C GLN A 113 -20.78 3.70 6.47
N GLN A 114 -21.90 3.40 5.79
CA GLN A 114 -22.04 2.16 5.00
C GLN A 114 -20.98 2.05 3.91
N LYS A 115 -20.68 3.14 3.20
CA LYS A 115 -19.62 3.16 2.20
C LYS A 115 -18.23 3.00 2.81
N SER A 116 -17.99 3.63 3.97
CA SER A 116 -16.75 3.48 4.71
C SER A 116 -16.53 2.03 5.11
N ASP A 117 -17.53 1.38 5.70
CA ASP A 117 -17.47 -0.02 6.12
C ASP A 117 -17.24 -0.95 4.92
N GLN A 118 -17.92 -0.70 3.80
CA GLN A 118 -17.71 -1.45 2.57
C GLN A 118 -16.26 -1.33 2.05
N LEU A 119 -15.70 -0.12 2.03
CA LEU A 119 -14.34 0.11 1.57
C LEU A 119 -13.30 -0.51 2.51
N ILE A 120 -13.55 -0.48 3.83
CA ILE A 120 -12.70 -1.13 4.82
C ILE A 120 -12.67 -2.65 4.57
N GLN A 121 -13.83 -3.28 4.37
CA GLN A 121 -13.89 -4.71 4.05
C GLN A 121 -13.15 -5.05 2.76
N GLU A 122 -13.31 -4.23 1.70
CA GLU A 122 -12.59 -4.43 0.44
C GLU A 122 -11.07 -4.32 0.60
N ILE A 123 -10.60 -3.39 1.45
CA ILE A 123 -9.17 -3.28 1.79
C ILE A 123 -8.70 -4.55 2.49
N GLU A 124 -9.43 -5.06 3.48
CA GLU A 124 -9.07 -6.28 4.21
C GLU A 124 -8.97 -7.49 3.26
N ASP A 125 -9.93 -7.64 2.35
CA ASP A 125 -9.94 -8.73 1.36
C ASP A 125 -8.72 -8.64 0.42
N LEU A 126 -8.40 -7.43 -0.07
CA LEU A 126 -7.25 -7.19 -0.93
C LEU A 126 -5.91 -7.40 -0.19
N GLU A 127 -5.81 -7.02 1.08
CA GLU A 127 -4.62 -7.25 1.90
C GLU A 127 -4.37 -8.74 2.11
N SER A 128 -5.43 -9.54 2.32
CA SER A 128 -5.34 -10.99 2.38
C SER A 128 -4.83 -11.57 1.06
N GLU A 129 -5.37 -11.12 -0.08
CA GLU A 129 -4.92 -11.59 -1.40
C GLU A 129 -3.45 -11.24 -1.66
N ILE A 130 -3.01 -10.04 -1.29
CA ILE A 130 -1.61 -9.61 -1.38
C ILE A 130 -0.72 -10.54 -0.53
N SER A 131 -1.14 -10.88 0.69
CA SER A 131 -0.41 -11.79 1.56
C SER A 131 -0.24 -13.17 0.93
N ASP A 132 -1.32 -13.74 0.39
CA ASP A 132 -1.30 -15.05 -0.27
C ASP A 132 -0.39 -15.05 -1.50
N ARG A 133 -0.47 -14.01 -2.34
CA ARG A 133 0.40 -13.87 -3.51
C ARG A 133 1.87 -13.73 -3.12
N LYS A 134 2.19 -13.02 -2.03
CA LYS A 134 3.56 -12.94 -1.52
C LYS A 134 4.09 -14.30 -1.09
N MET A 135 3.30 -15.08 -0.34
CA MET A 135 3.67 -16.44 0.04
C MET A 135 3.94 -17.34 -1.18
N GLN A 136 3.11 -17.23 -2.21
CA GLN A 136 3.32 -17.97 -3.46
C GLN A 136 4.60 -17.55 -4.19
N ILE A 137 4.89 -16.25 -4.26
CA ILE A 137 6.14 -15.73 -4.84
C ILE A 137 7.35 -16.27 -4.09
N ASP A 138 7.31 -16.26 -2.75
CA ASP A 138 8.40 -16.75 -1.92
C ASP A 138 8.64 -18.25 -2.12
N ALA A 139 7.58 -19.05 -2.21
CA ALA A 139 7.66 -20.47 -2.51
C ALA A 139 8.29 -20.72 -3.90
N LEU A 140 7.79 -20.04 -4.94
CA LEU A 140 8.33 -20.18 -6.29
C LEU A 140 9.80 -19.74 -6.39
N ASN A 141 10.19 -18.71 -5.64
CA ASN A 141 11.58 -18.27 -5.58
C ASN A 141 12.48 -19.30 -4.90
N ALA A 142 12.00 -20.00 -3.87
CA ALA A 142 12.72 -21.11 -3.24
C ALA A 142 12.91 -22.26 -4.25
N ASP A 143 11.84 -22.71 -4.90
CA ASP A 143 11.88 -23.77 -5.90
C ASP A 143 12.83 -23.42 -7.07
N ALA A 144 12.80 -22.18 -7.53
CA ALA A 144 13.69 -21.71 -8.59
C ALA A 144 15.17 -21.73 -8.17
N LYS A 145 15.48 -21.34 -6.93
CA LYS A 145 16.85 -21.42 -6.38
C LYS A 145 17.31 -22.86 -6.29
N GLU A 146 16.50 -23.76 -5.77
CA GLU A 146 16.82 -25.19 -5.68
C GLU A 146 17.05 -25.80 -7.06
N THR A 147 16.15 -25.51 -8.00
CA THR A 147 16.28 -25.97 -9.40
C THR A 147 17.56 -25.46 -10.04
N ALA A 148 17.93 -24.20 -9.80
CA ALA A 148 19.17 -23.63 -10.31
C ALA A 148 20.40 -24.34 -9.72
N LEU A 149 20.40 -24.64 -8.41
CA LEU A 149 21.48 -25.38 -7.75
C LEU A 149 21.63 -26.79 -8.34
N VAL A 150 20.54 -27.55 -8.44
CA VAL A 150 20.56 -28.90 -9.03
C VAL A 150 21.03 -28.86 -10.47
N LYS A 151 20.52 -27.93 -11.29
CA LYS A 151 20.98 -27.74 -12.68
C LYS A 151 22.48 -27.49 -12.74
N ASN A 152 23.01 -26.63 -11.87
CA ASN A 152 24.44 -26.32 -11.85
C ASN A 152 25.28 -27.55 -11.45
N HIS A 153 24.86 -28.33 -10.45
CA HIS A 153 25.53 -29.58 -10.07
C HIS A 153 25.53 -30.60 -11.20
N LEU A 154 24.40 -30.78 -11.89
CA LEU A 154 24.30 -31.71 -13.02
C LEU A 154 25.21 -31.29 -14.18
N LYS A 155 25.31 -29.99 -14.47
CA LYS A 155 26.26 -29.47 -15.47
C LYS A 155 27.71 -29.75 -15.10
N LEU A 156 28.08 -29.59 -13.83
CA LEU A 156 29.43 -29.92 -13.36
C LEU A 156 29.71 -31.42 -13.48
N ALA A 157 28.76 -32.28 -13.12
CA ALA A 157 28.89 -33.73 -13.26
C ALA A 157 29.01 -34.16 -14.74
N GLU A 158 28.28 -33.52 -15.65
CA GLU A 158 28.41 -33.75 -17.10
C GLU A 158 29.81 -33.39 -17.61
N GLN A 159 30.38 -32.26 -17.16
CA GLN A 159 31.72 -31.83 -17.54
C GLN A 159 32.81 -32.81 -17.07
N ILE A 160 32.73 -33.28 -15.81
CA ILE A 160 33.68 -34.27 -15.27
C ILE A 160 33.66 -35.56 -16.10
N ASN A 161 32.47 -36.05 -16.49
CA ASN A 161 32.34 -37.25 -17.31
C ASN A 161 32.85 -37.07 -18.75
N LYS A 162 32.90 -35.83 -19.26
CA LYS A 162 33.38 -35.52 -20.61
C LYS A 162 34.91 -35.37 -20.67
N ASP A 163 35.53 -34.98 -19.57
CA ASP A 163 36.96 -34.72 -19.44
C ASP A 163 37.75 -35.89 -18.83
N GLU A 164 37.13 -37.05 -18.59
CA GLU A 164 37.81 -38.32 -18.24
C GLU A 164 38.31 -39.04 -19.52
N PRO A 165 39.59 -38.96 -19.90
CA PRO A 165 40.21 -39.97 -20.73
C PRO A 165 40.34 -41.25 -19.89
N SER A 166 39.74 -42.35 -20.37
CA SER A 166 40.02 -43.74 -19.98
C SER A 166 41.39 -43.93 -19.29
N ALA A 167 41.45 -43.78 -17.97
CA ALA A 167 42.64 -44.03 -17.19
C ALA A 167 42.23 -44.76 -15.91
N SER A 168 42.73 -45.99 -15.82
CA SER A 168 42.56 -46.96 -14.74
C SER A 168 42.60 -46.37 -13.33
N PRO A 169 41.87 -46.96 -12.36
CA PRO A 169 41.80 -46.46 -11.00
C PRO A 169 43.20 -46.48 -10.33
N PRO A 170 43.64 -45.36 -9.72
CA PRO A 170 44.85 -45.34 -8.91
C PRO A 170 44.60 -46.11 -7.60
N GLN A 171 45.54 -46.97 -7.25
CA GLN A 171 45.53 -47.73 -6.01
C GLN A 171 45.60 -46.77 -4.81
N LEU A 172 44.64 -46.92 -3.89
CA LEU A 172 44.62 -46.35 -2.55
C LEU A 172 45.85 -46.83 -1.77
N ASP A 173 46.83 -45.95 -1.60
CA ASP A 173 47.86 -46.08 -0.56
C ASP A 173 47.29 -45.45 0.73
N LEU A 174 46.95 -46.32 1.68
CA LEU A 174 46.49 -45.94 3.02
C LEU A 174 47.72 -45.53 3.83
N GLN A 175 48.05 -44.23 3.81
CA GLN A 175 48.89 -43.64 4.84
C GLN A 175 48.00 -43.03 5.91
N GLU A 176 47.74 -43.86 6.93
CA GLU A 176 47.42 -43.39 8.26
C GLU A 176 48.65 -42.63 8.77
N ASP A 177 48.53 -41.30 8.93
CA ASP A 177 49.34 -40.64 9.95
C ASP A 177 48.54 -39.58 10.70
N SER A 178 48.71 -39.71 12.00
CA SER A 178 48.28 -38.87 13.10
C SER A 178 48.72 -37.41 12.95
N VAL A 179 47.91 -36.45 13.42
CA VAL A 179 48.26 -35.59 14.57
C VAL A 179 47.22 -34.48 14.83
N ALA A 180 46.95 -34.32 16.14
CA ALA A 180 46.81 -33.06 16.87
C ALA A 180 45.61 -32.14 16.62
N ALA A 181 44.68 -32.22 17.59
CA ALA A 181 44.09 -31.12 18.35
C ALA A 181 44.44 -29.68 17.91
N SER A 182 43.40 -28.92 17.60
CA SER A 182 43.32 -27.48 17.87
C SER A 182 41.84 -27.16 18.12
N GLU A 183 41.52 -26.95 19.40
CA GLU A 183 40.33 -26.25 19.86
C GLU A 183 40.46 -24.74 19.53
N GLU A 184 39.35 -24.00 19.61
CA GLU A 184 39.16 -22.55 19.31
C GLU A 184 38.92 -22.29 17.80
N ASP A 185 37.80 -21.75 17.33
CA ASP A 185 36.98 -20.65 17.84
C ASP A 185 35.49 -20.82 17.45
N LEU A 186 34.60 -20.68 18.43
CA LEU A 186 33.16 -20.55 18.24
C LEU A 186 32.83 -19.09 17.92
N ASN A 187 32.81 -18.69 16.64
CA ASN A 187 32.26 -17.40 16.24
C ASN A 187 30.72 -17.49 16.16
N ALA A 188 30.08 -17.37 17.31
CA ALA A 188 28.63 -17.13 17.42
C ALA A 188 28.36 -15.64 17.20
N GLU A 189 28.21 -15.22 15.94
CA GLU A 189 27.75 -13.88 15.61
C GLU A 189 26.22 -13.88 15.53
N ALA A 190 25.62 -13.74 16.72
CA ALA A 190 24.21 -13.45 16.89
C ALA A 190 23.93 -12.03 16.36
N LEU A 191 23.29 -11.93 15.20
CA LEU A 191 22.67 -10.70 14.73
C LEU A 191 21.39 -10.46 15.54
N ASP A 192 21.56 -9.80 16.69
CA ASP A 192 20.53 -9.14 17.47
C ASP A 192 20.00 -7.92 16.68
N HIS A 193 19.04 -8.15 15.79
CA HIS A 193 18.20 -7.08 15.28
C HIS A 193 17.22 -6.68 16.38
N GLN A 194 17.59 -5.63 17.13
CA GLN A 194 16.70 -4.88 18.00
C GLN A 194 15.47 -4.44 17.20
N SER A 195 14.41 -5.25 17.34
CA SER A 195 13.05 -4.83 17.06
C SER A 195 12.72 -3.68 17.98
N ILE A 196 12.40 -2.54 17.38
CA ILE A 196 11.77 -1.40 18.05
C ILE A 196 10.32 -1.83 18.38
N PRO A 197 9.90 -1.96 19.65
CA PRO A 197 8.49 -2.10 19.95
C PRO A 197 7.82 -0.73 19.81
N LEU A 198 7.06 -0.65 18.72
CA LEU A 198 6.03 0.33 18.41
C LEU A 198 5.01 0.38 19.56
N ASN A 199 4.72 1.60 20.03
CA ASN A 199 3.52 1.99 20.78
C ASN A 199 3.05 1.10 21.95
N GLN A 200 3.40 1.54 23.16
CA GLN A 200 2.46 1.49 24.28
C GLN A 200 1.29 2.42 23.99
N LEU A 201 0.13 1.89 23.60
CA LEU A 201 -1.19 2.50 23.79
C LEU A 201 -2.26 1.43 23.49
N ALA A 202 -2.66 0.65 24.51
CA ALA A 202 -4.03 0.17 24.72
C ALA A 202 -4.07 -0.91 25.83
N ALA A 203 -5.21 -0.93 26.53
CA ALA A 203 -5.68 -1.94 27.48
C ALA A 203 -5.16 -1.86 28.93
N THR A 204 -5.79 -0.99 29.72
CA THR A 204 -6.41 -1.46 30.97
C THR A 204 -7.90 -1.20 30.88
N ASP A 205 -8.59 -2.15 30.25
CA ASP A 205 -10.02 -2.37 30.44
C ASP A 205 -10.21 -3.50 31.46
N SER A 206 -11.33 -3.44 32.16
CA SER A 206 -11.97 -4.54 32.89
C SER A 206 -11.33 -5.00 34.22
N ALA A 207 -11.91 -4.51 35.32
CA ALA A 207 -12.75 -5.31 36.22
C ALA A 207 -12.60 -4.86 37.68
N SER A 208 -13.71 -4.58 38.37
CA SER A 208 -14.05 -5.17 39.68
C SER A 208 -15.09 -4.34 40.45
N LYS A 209 -16.16 -5.04 40.89
CA LYS A 209 -16.98 -4.80 42.10
C LYS A 209 -17.91 -3.56 42.09
N ASP A 210 -19.22 -3.61 42.37
CA ASP A 210 -20.05 -4.51 43.17
C ASP A 210 -21.54 -4.35 42.82
N PRO A 211 -22.34 -5.44 42.80
CA PRO A 211 -23.78 -5.38 43.01
C PRO A 211 -24.12 -5.82 44.44
N HIS A 212 -24.42 -4.88 45.34
CA HIS A 212 -24.95 -5.20 46.66
C HIS A 212 -26.29 -4.52 46.95
N THR A 213 -27.34 -5.31 46.76
CA THR A 213 -28.41 -5.62 47.73
C THR A 213 -29.07 -4.48 48.52
N GLY A 214 -30.31 -4.20 48.15
CA GLY A 214 -31.51 -4.25 49.00
C GLY A 214 -31.46 -3.78 50.45
N SER A 215 -32.25 -2.75 50.75
CA SER A 215 -32.91 -2.50 52.04
C SER A 215 -34.14 -1.63 51.70
N SER A 216 -35.35 -2.15 51.53
CA SER A 216 -36.29 -2.73 52.50
C SER A 216 -36.58 -1.84 53.71
N GLN A 217 -37.81 -1.31 53.73
CA GLN A 217 -38.66 -0.96 54.89
C GLN A 217 -38.14 0.19 55.79
N HIS A 218 -38.88 1.26 56.08
CA HIS A 218 -40.26 1.36 56.59
C HIS A 218 -40.82 2.75 56.31
#